data_AF-A0A162J601-F1
#
_entry.id   AF-A0A162J601-F1
#
_cell.length_a   1.000
_cell.length_b   1.000
_cell.length_c   1.000
_cell.angle_alpha   90.00
_cell.angle_beta   90.00
_cell.angle_gamma   90.00
#
_symmetry.space_group_name_H-M   'P 1'
#
loop_
_entity.id
_entity.type
_entity.pdbx_description
1 polymer ?
#
loop_
_entity_poly.entity_id
_entity_poly.type
_entity_poly.pdbx_seq_one_letter_code
_entity_poly.pdbx_strand_id
1 'polypeptide(L)'
;MKHKKVIFVSAVILGLIVTTVGITYGTHKKEIDSILSDVNQKKQLINDSTFERKGYTTIYDKNNKVVSKLISKNHVYIPLKNISNNAESAFIAVEDKDFRKHGANKYKRINQGAYPGDET
;
A
#
# COMPACT_ATOMS: atom_id res chain seq x y z
N MET A 1 38.12 17.74 -30.49
CA MET A 1 36.82 17.73 -31.23
C MET A 1 35.84 16.66 -30.76
N LYS A 2 36.28 15.41 -30.51
CA LYS A 2 35.40 14.31 -30.06
C LYS A 2 34.69 14.57 -28.73
N HIS A 3 35.39 15.05 -27.69
CA HIS A 3 34.78 15.35 -26.38
C HIS A 3 33.69 16.43 -26.42
N LYS A 4 33.87 17.48 -27.23
CA LYS A 4 32.85 18.54 -27.40
C LYS A 4 31.56 17.99 -28.04
N LYS A 5 31.68 17.02 -28.96
CA LYS A 5 30.52 16.34 -29.58
C LYS A 5 29.81 15.40 -28.59
N VAL A 6 30.55 14.67 -27.76
CA VAL A 6 29.95 13.79 -26.72
C VAL A 6 29.18 14.58 -25.68
N ILE A 7 29.75 15.69 -25.19
CA ILE A 7 29.09 16.59 -24.23
C ILE A 7 27.79 17.18 -24.83
N PHE A 8 27.86 17.59 -26.10
CA PHE A 8 26.70 18.12 -26.81
C PHE A 8 25.58 17.06 -26.95
N VAL A 9 25.92 15.83 -27.36
CA VAL A 9 24.95 14.74 -27.49
C VAL A 9 24.33 14.37 -26.14
N SER A 10 25.11 14.30 -25.06
CA SER A 10 24.57 14.04 -23.73
C SER A 10 23.61 15.13 -23.24
N ALA A 11 23.92 16.40 -23.54
CA ALA A 11 23.05 17.52 -23.18
C ALA A 11 21.71 17.48 -23.93
N VAL A 12 21.72 17.08 -25.21
CA VAL A 12 20.49 16.89 -26.01
C VAL A 12 19.63 15.75 -25.45
N ILE A 13 20.25 14.62 -25.07
CA ILE A 13 19.53 13.47 -24.48
C ILE A 13 18.90 13.86 -23.14
N LEU A 14 19.65 14.53 -22.25
CA LEU A 14 19.12 15.04 -20.99
C LEU A 14 17.97 16.02 -21.20
N GLY A 15 18.10 16.91 -22.20
CA GLY A 15 17.03 17.84 -22.58
C GLY A 15 15.75 17.11 -22.98
N LEU A 16 15.85 16.05 -23.78
CA LEU A 16 14.69 15.25 -24.21
C LEU A 16 14.01 14.51 -23.05
N ILE A 17 14.77 14.06 -22.06
CA ILE A 17 14.22 13.42 -20.85
C ILE A 17 13.45 14.46 -20.01
N VAL A 18 14.03 15.65 -19.82
CA VAL A 18 13.38 16.70 -19.02
C VAL A 18 12.10 17.20 -19.68
N THR A 19 12.10 17.36 -21.01
CA THR A 19 10.90 17.81 -21.73
C THR A 19 9.78 16.78 -21.70
N THR A 20 10.09 15.49 -21.87
CA THR A 20 9.09 14.41 -21.77
C THR A 20 8.50 14.31 -20.37
N VAL A 21 9.30 14.44 -19.31
CA VAL A 21 8.81 14.49 -17.93
C VAL A 21 7.96 15.75 -17.68
N GLY A 22 8.37 16.91 -18.19
CA GLY A 22 7.61 18.15 -18.06
C GLY A 22 6.24 18.10 -18.75
N ILE A 23 6.18 17.55 -19.97
CA ILE A 23 4.94 17.39 -20.73
C ILE A 23 3.99 16.44 -20.01
N THR A 24 4.47 15.27 -19.58
CA THR A 24 3.65 14.29 -18.86
C THR A 24 3.13 14.83 -17.53
N TYR A 25 3.95 15.56 -16.77
CA TYR A 25 3.48 16.25 -15.57
C TYR A 25 2.41 17.30 -15.89
N GLY A 26 2.61 18.10 -16.94
CA GLY A 26 1.66 19.13 -17.37
C GLY A 26 0.30 18.56 -17.79
N THR A 27 0.28 17.46 -18.55
CA THR A 27 -0.97 16.83 -19.03
C THR A 27 -1.73 16.12 -17.91
N HIS A 28 -1.04 15.49 -16.96
CA HIS A 28 -1.66 14.72 -15.87
C HIS A 28 -1.77 15.48 -14.54
N LYS A 29 -1.40 16.77 -14.51
CA LYS A 29 -1.37 17.58 -13.27
C LYS A 29 -2.67 17.48 -12.46
N LYS A 30 -3.83 17.57 -13.13
CA LYS A 30 -5.14 17.52 -12.45
C LYS A 30 -5.40 16.19 -11.75
N GLU A 31 -5.00 15.09 -12.38
CA GLU A 31 -5.14 13.74 -11.83
C GLU A 31 -4.17 13.54 -10.65
N ILE A 32 -2.93 14.01 -10.79
CA ILE A 32 -1.93 14.00 -9.72
C ILE A 32 -2.42 14.81 -8.51
N ASP A 33 -2.94 16.02 -8.73
CA ASP A 33 -3.45 16.89 -7.67
C ASP A 33 -4.67 16.26 -6.96
N SER A 34 -5.56 15.61 -7.72
CA SER A 34 -6.72 14.87 -7.18
C SER A 34 -6.27 13.73 -6.28
N ILE A 35 -5.36 12.88 -6.75
CA ILE A 35 -4.83 11.74 -5.98
C ILE A 35 -4.13 12.24 -4.72
N LEU A 36 -3.35 13.33 -4.82
CA LEU A 36 -2.65 13.89 -3.68
C LEU A 36 -3.61 14.43 -2.62
N SER A 37 -4.68 15.12 -3.05
CA SER A 37 -5.74 15.59 -2.16
C SER A 37 -6.43 14.43 -1.44
N ASP A 38 -6.82 13.39 -2.18
CA ASP A 38 -7.46 12.19 -1.64
C ASP A 38 -6.57 11.46 -0.62
N VAL A 39 -5.27 11.34 -0.93
CA VAL A 39 -4.28 10.75 -0.03
C VAL A 39 -4.15 11.56 1.25
N ASN A 40 -4.08 12.89 1.15
CA ASN A 40 -3.96 13.76 2.32
C ASN A 40 -5.21 13.69 3.20
N GLN A 41 -6.40 13.66 2.61
CA GLN A 41 -7.64 13.47 3.33
C GLN A 41 -7.68 12.10 4.02
N LYS A 42 -7.35 11.02 3.31
CA LYS A 42 -7.33 9.66 3.88
C LYS A 42 -6.28 9.52 4.97
N LYS A 43 -5.09 10.12 4.83
CA LYS A 43 -4.04 10.14 5.86
C LYS A 43 -4.53 10.75 7.18
N GLN A 44 -5.32 11.83 7.10
CA GLN A 44 -5.89 12.46 8.31
C GLN A 44 -6.95 11.60 8.98
N LEU A 45 -7.65 10.76 8.22
CA LEU A 45 -8.67 9.84 8.75
C LEU A 45 -8.06 8.56 9.34
N ILE A 46 -6.82 8.23 8.97
CA ILE A 46 -6.12 7.04 9.45
C ILE A 46 -5.53 7.31 10.84
N ASN A 47 -6.07 6.65 11.84
CA ASN A 47 -5.52 6.57 13.20
C ASN A 47 -5.71 5.15 13.77
N ASP A 48 -5.18 4.87 14.96
CA ASP A 48 -5.24 3.54 15.57
C ASP A 48 -6.67 2.99 15.63
N SER A 49 -7.67 3.83 15.92
CA SER A 49 -9.08 3.41 15.98
C SER A 49 -9.70 3.03 14.64
N THR A 50 -9.07 3.41 13.52
CA THR A 50 -9.47 2.99 12.17
C THR A 50 -8.76 1.73 11.70
N PHE A 51 -7.59 1.40 12.28
CA PHE A 51 -6.89 0.15 12.04
C PHE A 51 -7.40 -0.97 12.95
N GLU A 52 -7.77 -0.63 14.18
CA GLU A 52 -8.43 -1.54 15.09
C GLU A 52 -9.83 -1.88 14.56
N ARG A 53 -10.12 -3.18 14.50
CA ARG A 53 -11.41 -3.65 14.05
C ARG A 53 -12.48 -3.18 15.03
N LYS A 54 -13.45 -2.38 14.57
CA LYS A 54 -14.60 -1.95 15.39
C LYS A 54 -15.28 -3.18 16.01
N GLY A 55 -15.50 -3.13 17.33
CA GLY A 55 -16.07 -4.22 18.12
C GLY A 55 -17.57 -4.47 17.87
N TYR A 56 -18.32 -4.65 18.94
CA TYR A 56 -19.75 -5.00 18.88
C TYR A 56 -20.60 -3.94 18.16
N THR A 57 -21.54 -4.39 17.34
CA THR A 57 -22.64 -3.52 16.87
C THR A 57 -23.75 -3.55 17.90
N THR A 58 -24.07 -2.40 18.51
CA THR A 58 -25.15 -2.28 19.51
C THR A 58 -26.45 -1.91 18.80
N ILE A 59 -27.53 -2.65 19.08
CA ILE A 59 -28.89 -2.41 18.58
C ILE A 59 -29.69 -1.70 19.68
N TYR A 60 -30.30 -0.57 19.34
CA TYR A 60 -31.13 0.24 20.24
C TYR A 60 -32.60 0.17 19.82
N ASP A 61 -33.51 0.30 20.78
CA ASP A 61 -34.93 0.56 20.49
C ASP A 61 -35.17 2.05 20.18
N LYS A 62 -36.42 2.40 19.86
CA LYS A 62 -36.85 3.77 19.58
C LYS A 62 -36.65 4.75 20.76
N ASN A 63 -36.36 4.26 21.96
CA ASN A 63 -36.16 5.04 23.18
C ASN A 63 -34.68 5.08 23.59
N ASN A 64 -33.74 4.71 22.69
CA ASN A 64 -32.31 4.60 22.97
C ASN A 64 -31.93 3.56 24.05
N LYS A 65 -32.81 2.59 24.34
CA LYS A 65 -32.47 1.48 25.23
C LYS A 65 -31.80 0.37 24.43
N VAL A 66 -30.72 -0.19 24.95
CA VAL A 66 -30.01 -1.32 24.33
C VAL A 66 -30.92 -2.54 24.32
N VAL A 67 -31.23 -3.05 23.12
CA VAL A 67 -32.02 -4.27 22.90
C VAL A 67 -31.11 -5.48 22.77
N SER A 68 -30.00 -5.34 22.04
CA SER A 68 -29.04 -6.42 21.83
C SER A 68 -27.67 -5.90 21.39
N LYS A 69 -26.63 -6.73 21.50
CA LYS A 69 -25.31 -6.49 20.92
C LYS A 69 -25.01 -7.63 19.95
N LEU A 70 -24.78 -7.31 18.68
CA LEU A 70 -24.29 -8.29 17.71
C LEU A 70 -22.81 -8.55 18.01
N ILE A 71 -22.55 -9.77 18.49
CA ILE A 71 -21.20 -10.30 18.68
C ILE A 71 -20.62 -10.57 17.29
N SER A 72 -19.80 -9.66 16.79
CA SER A 72 -19.28 -9.79 15.42
C SER A 72 -18.15 -10.81 15.29
N LYS A 73 -17.54 -11.27 16.40
CA LYS A 73 -16.68 -12.48 16.59
C LYS A 73 -15.96 -12.39 17.95
N ASN A 74 -15.46 -13.52 18.47
CA ASN A 74 -14.49 -13.51 19.57
C ASN A 74 -13.14 -13.01 19.03
N HIS A 75 -12.87 -11.71 19.21
CA HIS A 75 -11.68 -11.05 18.68
C HIS A 75 -11.02 -10.23 19.79
N VAL A 76 -9.72 -10.45 19.98
CA VAL A 76 -8.89 -9.69 20.89
C VAL A 76 -7.79 -9.03 20.07
N TYR A 77 -7.69 -7.71 20.17
CA TYR A 77 -6.57 -6.99 19.56
C TYR A 77 -5.30 -7.21 20.40
N ILE A 78 -4.24 -7.68 19.76
CA ILE A 78 -2.94 -7.94 20.40
C ILE A 78 -1.88 -7.11 19.65
N PRO A 79 -1.17 -6.19 20.34
CA PRO A 79 -0.06 -5.46 19.74
C PRO A 79 1.03 -6.41 19.24
N LEU A 80 1.69 -6.09 18.12
CA LEU A 80 2.73 -6.95 17.52
C LEU A 80 3.81 -7.37 18.53
N LYS A 81 4.24 -6.46 19.41
CA LYS A 81 5.22 -6.74 20.48
C LYS A 81 4.83 -7.85 21.47
N ASN A 82 3.54 -8.18 21.53
CA ASN A 82 2.99 -9.23 22.39
C ASN A 82 2.75 -10.55 21.63
N ILE A 83 3.03 -10.60 20.32
CA ILE A 83 2.98 -11.82 19.51
C ILE A 83 4.33 -12.53 19.62
N SER A 84 4.32 -13.86 19.76
CA SER A 84 5.57 -14.61 19.84
C SER A 84 6.29 -14.62 18.49
N ASN A 85 7.62 -14.53 18.52
CA ASN A 85 8.45 -14.54 17.30
C ASN A 85 8.20 -15.79 16.44
N ASN A 86 7.90 -16.93 17.06
CA ASN A 86 7.60 -18.17 16.37
C ASN A 86 6.28 -18.09 15.60
N ALA A 87 5.22 -17.52 16.21
CA ALA A 87 3.94 -17.34 15.55
C ALA A 87 4.04 -16.34 14.38
N GLU A 88 4.75 -15.23 14.59
CA GLU A 88 5.02 -14.25 13.54
C GLU A 88 5.80 -14.86 12.37
N SER A 89 6.88 -15.59 12.67
CA SER A 89 7.73 -16.22 11.65
C SER A 89 6.98 -17.31 10.88
N ALA A 90 6.16 -18.12 11.56
CA ALA A 90 5.35 -19.14 10.91
C ALA A 90 4.31 -18.51 9.97
N PHE A 91 3.62 -17.46 10.41
CA PHE A 91 2.67 -16.74 9.57
C PHE A 91 3.35 -16.14 8.33
N ILE A 92 4.48 -15.44 8.52
CA ILE A 92 5.27 -14.88 7.41
C ILE A 92 5.71 -15.98 6.45
N ALA A 93 6.22 -17.11 6.94
CA ALA A 93 6.70 -18.20 6.09
C ALA A 93 5.60 -18.79 5.18
N VAL A 94 4.36 -18.85 5.67
CA VAL A 94 3.21 -19.40 4.94
C VAL A 94 2.62 -18.39 3.95
N GLU A 95 2.33 -17.17 4.40
CA GLU A 95 1.60 -16.18 3.59
C GLU A 95 2.51 -15.43 2.61
N ASP A 96 3.68 -14.99 3.10
CA ASP A 96 4.63 -14.23 2.31
C ASP A 96 6.06 -14.36 2.86
N LYS A 97 6.75 -15.42 2.44
CA LYS A 97 8.11 -15.75 2.90
C LYS A 97 9.15 -14.64 2.70
N ASP A 98 8.88 -13.67 1.82
CA ASP A 98 9.77 -12.54 1.57
C ASP A 98 9.23 -11.21 2.12
N PHE A 99 8.20 -11.24 2.97
CA PHE A 99 7.56 -10.07 3.57
C PHE A 99 8.57 -9.08 4.20
N ARG A 100 9.64 -9.58 4.81
CA ARG A 100 10.70 -8.76 5.41
C ARG A 100 11.71 -8.20 4.41
N LYS A 101 11.72 -8.69 3.17
CA LYS A 101 12.71 -8.36 2.14
C LYS A 101 12.19 -7.41 1.07
N HIS A 102 10.88 -7.18 0.97
CA HIS A 102 10.30 -6.27 -0.02
C HIS A 102 9.25 -5.33 0.56
N GLY A 103 9.10 -4.17 -0.09
CA GLY A 103 7.96 -3.28 0.14
C GLY A 103 6.68 -3.80 -0.52
N ALA A 104 5.71 -2.91 -0.72
CA ALA A 104 4.40 -3.26 -1.29
C ALA A 104 4.46 -3.93 -2.68
N ASN A 105 5.54 -3.75 -3.44
CA ASN A 105 5.66 -4.23 -4.81
C ASN A 105 6.71 -5.36 -4.92
N LYS A 106 6.23 -6.58 -5.17
CA LYS A 106 7.07 -7.72 -5.57
C LYS A 106 6.87 -8.04 -7.05
N TYR A 107 7.71 -7.47 -7.93
CA TYR A 107 7.64 -7.68 -9.39
C TYR A 107 7.63 -9.16 -9.82
N LYS A 108 8.31 -10.04 -9.07
CA LYS A 108 8.39 -11.48 -9.38
C LYS A 108 7.03 -12.22 -9.26
N ARG A 109 6.13 -11.80 -8.37
CA ARG A 109 4.79 -12.42 -8.21
C ARG A 109 3.81 -12.00 -9.31
N ILE A 110 3.96 -10.79 -9.86
CA ILE A 110 3.08 -10.26 -10.90
C ILE A 110 3.22 -11.06 -12.20
N ASN A 111 4.44 -11.50 -12.54
CA ASN A 111 4.69 -12.29 -13.74
C ASN A 111 4.47 -13.80 -13.58
N GLN A 112 4.57 -14.35 -12.36
CA GLN A 112 4.33 -15.77 -12.09
C GLN A 112 2.86 -16.10 -11.79
N GLY A 113 2.05 -15.13 -11.38
CA GLY A 113 0.59 -15.31 -11.24
C GLY A 113 -0.15 -15.51 -12.58
N ALA A 114 0.51 -15.26 -13.72
CA ALA A 114 -0.04 -15.48 -15.05
C ALA A 114 0.26 -16.89 -15.60
N TYR A 115 1.22 -17.61 -15.03
CA TYR A 115 1.56 -18.99 -15.40
C TYR A 115 1.96 -19.77 -14.16
N PRO A 116 1.08 -20.62 -13.61
CA PRO A 116 1.49 -21.59 -12.62
C PRO A 116 2.35 -22.64 -13.33
N GLY A 117 3.67 -22.41 -13.36
CA GLY A 117 4.61 -23.48 -13.58
C GLY A 117 4.70 -24.29 -12.30
N ASP A 118 4.05 -25.45 -12.29
CA ASP A 118 4.35 -26.51 -11.33
C ASP A 118 5.83 -26.88 -11.47
N GLU A 119 6.61 -26.61 -10.42
CA GLU A 119 7.91 -27.24 -10.22
C GLU A 119 7.74 -28.24 -9.08
N THR A 120 7.45 -29.49 -9.46
CA THR A 120 7.82 -30.68 -8.68
C THR A 120 9.29 -31.00 -8.88
#